data_AF-A0A8T5HUI2-F1
#
_entry.id   AF-A0A8T5HUI2-F1
#
_cell.length_a   1.000
_cell.length_b   1.000
_cell.length_c   1.000
_cell.angle_alpha   90.00
_cell.angle_beta   90.00
_cell.angle_gamma   90.00
#
_symmetry.space_group_name_H-M   'P 1'
#
loop_
_entity.id
_entity.type
_entity.pdbx_description
1 polymer ?
#
loop_
_entity_poly.entity_id
_entity_poly.type
_entity_poly.pdbx_seq_one_letter_code
_entity_poly.pdbx_strand_id
1 'polypeptide(L)' 'MKAFILVSLNEGNEQTVLDELKAMPEIVNAYVLFGEWDILTEVELSGVEELGSFVMEKIRSREDVKLTSTLVVAGK' A
#
# COMPACT_ATOMS: atom_id res chain seq x y z
N MET A 1 -12.01 -5.08 -7.50
CA MET A 1 -11.16 -4.05 -8.13
C MET A 1 -9.74 -4.26 -7.65
N LYS A 2 -8.76 -4.21 -8.56
CA LYS A 2 -7.35 -4.38 -8.23
C LYS A 2 -6.58 -3.07 -8.35
N ALA A 3 -5.66 -2.84 -7.43
CA ALA A 3 -4.71 -1.74 -7.52
C ALA A 3 -3.37 -2.15 -6.92
N PHE A 4 -2.32 -1.45 -7.34
CA PHE A 4 -1.03 -1.48 -6.68
C PHE A 4 -0.78 -0.16 -5.98
N ILE A 5 -0.19 -0.21 -4.80
CA ILE A 5 0.15 0.98 -4.03
C ILE A 5 1.66 0.92 -3.78
N LEU A 6 2.36 1.92 -4.31
CA LEU A 6 3.75 2.19 -3.98
C LEU A 6 3.77 3.06 -2.72
N VAL A 7 4.58 2.67 -1.74
CA VAL A 7 4.69 3.34 -0.44
C VAL A 7 6.15 3.72 -0.23
N SER A 8 6.37 4.97 0.13
CA SER A 8 7.65 5.48 0.65
C SER A 8 7.47 5.85 2.12
N LEU A 9 8.47 5.51 2.94
CA LEU A 9 8.49 5.69 4.38
C LEU A 9 9.36 6.90 4.77
N ASN A 10 9.12 7.45 5.97
CA ASN A 10 9.89 8.59 6.49
C ASN A 10 11.29 8.14 6.94
N GLU A 11 11.33 7.19 7.88
CA GLU A 11 12.52 6.53 8.41
C GLU A 11 12.07 5.16 8.95
N GLY A 12 12.88 4.10 8.80
CA GLY A 12 12.70 2.87 9.58
C GLY A 12 12.33 1.60 8.83
N ASN A 13 12.23 0.55 9.65
CA ASN A 13 12.29 -0.88 9.31
C ASN A 13 11.14 -1.32 8.38
N GLU A 14 11.43 -1.38 7.08
CA GLU A 14 10.51 -1.77 6.01
C GLU A 14 9.85 -3.13 6.30
N GLN A 15 10.55 -4.00 7.02
CA GLN A 15 10.04 -5.31 7.41
C GLN A 15 8.86 -5.22 8.38
N THR A 16 8.90 -4.32 9.37
CA THR A 16 7.79 -4.14 10.32
C THR A 16 6.55 -3.64 9.60
N VAL A 17 6.71 -2.63 8.74
CA VAL A 17 5.60 -2.07 7.95
C VAL A 17 5.04 -3.11 7.00
N LEU A 18 5.90 -3.91 6.37
CA LEU A 18 5.50 -5.02 5.51
C LEU A 18 4.61 -6.03 6.25
N ASP A 19 5.02 -6.43 7.46
CA ASP A 19 4.30 -7.44 8.25
C ASP A 19 2.92 -6.90 8.70
N GLU A 20 2.85 -5.62 9.06
CA GLU A 20 1.57 -4.96 9.38
C GLU A 20 0.65 -4.82 8.17
N LEU A 21 1.19 -4.47 6.99
CA LEU A 21 0.41 -4.42 5.75
C LEU A 21 -0.11 -5.81 5.39
N LYS A 22 0.71 -6.86 5.49
CA LYS A 22 0.29 -8.25 5.21
C LYS A 22 -0.81 -8.77 6.14
N ALA A 23 -0.99 -8.15 7.31
CA ALA A 23 -2.06 -8.51 8.24
C ALA A 23 -3.43 -7.91 7.84
N MET A 24 -3.47 -6.98 6.88
CA MET A 24 -4.70 -6.35 6.41
C MET A 24 -5.42 -7.23 5.38
N PRO A 25 -6.72 -7.52 5.54
CA PRO A 25 -7.46 -8.39 4.63
C PRO A 25 -7.56 -7.87 3.19
N GLU A 26 -7.42 -6.57 2.99
CA GLU A 26 -7.46 -5.91 1.68
C GLU A 26 -6.17 -6.13 0.87
N ILE A 27 -5.07 -6.52 1.53
CA ILE A 27 -3.74 -6.70 0.95
C ILE A 27 -3.59 -8.14 0.48
N VAL A 28 -3.41 -8.32 -0.84
CA VAL A 28 -3.23 -9.63 -1.48
C VAL A 28 -1.76 -10.04 -1.45
N ASN A 29 -0.87 -9.09 -1.73
CA ASN A 29 0.58 -9.29 -1.74
C ASN A 29 1.28 -8.00 -1.30
N ALA A 30 2.42 -8.11 -0.62
CA ALA A 30 3.27 -6.97 -0.31
C ALA A 30 4.75 -7.37 -0.38
N TYR A 31 5.59 -6.44 -0.86
CA TYR A 31 7.01 -6.64 -1.10
C TYR A 31 7.81 -5.42 -0.66
N VAL A 32 8.95 -5.66 0.00
CA VAL A 32 9.99 -4.63 0.14
C VAL A 32 10.70 -4.45 -1.19
N LEU A 33 10.96 -3.22 -1.56
CA LEU A 33 11.63 -2.84 -2.80
C LEU A 33 13.00 -2.22 -2.52
N PHE A 34 13.90 -2.31 -3.49
CA PHE A 34 15.07 -1.45 -3.57
C PHE A 34 14.81 -0.36 -4.61
N GLY A 35 15.03 0.91 -4.28
CA GLY A 35 14.88 2.02 -5.22
C GLY A 35 14.29 3.28 -4.59
N GLU A 36 13.47 4.00 -5.36
CA GLU A 36 12.77 5.23 -4.90
C GLU A 36 11.62 4.93 -3.92
N TRP A 37 11.08 3.71 -3.99
CA TRP A 37 9.96 3.26 -3.17
C TRP A 37 10.42 2.13 -2.27
N ASP A 38 9.82 2.04 -1.08
CA ASP A 38 10.23 1.09 -0.04
C ASP A 38 9.33 -0.15 -0.06
N ILE A 39 8.03 0.00 -0.34
CA ILE A 39 7.08 -1.12 -0.40
C ILE A 39 6.18 -1.01 -1.63
N LEU A 40 5.95 -2.16 -2.28
CA LEU A 40 4.88 -2.36 -3.26
C LEU A 40 3.85 -3.30 -2.69
N THR A 41 2.58 -2.89 -2.70
CA THR A 41 1.48 -3.75 -2.27
C THR A 41 0.37 -3.87 -3.33
N GLU A 42 -0.11 -5.09 -3.54
CA GLU A 42 -1.32 -5.40 -4.32
C GLU A 42 -2.53 -5.44 -3.38
N VAL A 43 -3.61 -4.75 -3.76
CA VAL A 43 -4.88 -4.75 -3.03
C VAL A 43 -6.03 -5.21 -3.89
N GLU A 44 -7.01 -5.84 -3.27
CA GLU A 44 -8.28 -6.20 -3.90
C GLU A 44 -9.46 -5.71 -3.04
N LEU A 45 -10.24 -4.78 -3.61
CA LEU A 45 -11.31 -4.04 -2.94
C LEU A 45 -12.57 -4.02 -3.81
N SER A 46 -13.72 -3.62 -3.28
CA SER A 46 -15.00 -3.61 -4.02
C SER A 46 -15.10 -2.51 -5.08
N GLY A 47 -14.40 -1.38 -4.92
CA GLY A 47 -14.47 -0.25 -5.87
C GLY A 47 -13.51 0.91 -5.57
N VAL A 48 -13.60 1.96 -6.38
CA VAL A 48 -12.71 3.15 -6.31
C VAL A 48 -12.90 3.92 -5.01
N GLU A 49 -14.14 4.02 -4.52
CA GLU A 49 -14.45 4.73 -3.28
C GLU A 49 -13.79 4.04 -2.08
N GLU A 50 -13.94 2.71 -1.97
CA GLU A 50 -13.30 1.92 -0.92
C GLU A 50 -11.76 1.96 -1.03
N LEU A 51 -11.21 1.96 -2.25
CA LEU A 51 -9.77 2.17 -2.47
C LEU A 51 -9.30 3.52 -1.96
N GLY A 52 -10.07 4.59 -2.21
CA GLY A 52 -9.78 5.93 -1.71
C GLY A 52 -9.73 5.95 -0.18
N SER A 53 -10.77 5.45 0.48
CA SER A 53 -10.84 5.36 1.93
C SER A 53 -9.72 4.49 2.50
N PHE A 54 -9.48 3.31 1.93
CA PHE A 54 -8.41 2.41 2.38
C PHE A 54 -7.03 3.10 2.32
N VAL A 55 -6.69 3.72 1.19
CA VAL A 55 -5.40 4.42 1.04
C VAL A 55 -5.27 5.57 2.03
N MET A 56 -6.32 6.37 2.21
CA MET A 56 -6.27 7.55 3.09
C MET A 56 -6.27 7.18 4.57
N GLU A 57 -7.13 6.26 4.99
CA GLU A 57 -7.40 5.97 6.40
C GLU A 57 -6.54 4.85 6.97
N LYS A 58 -6.03 3.93 6.15
CA LYS A 58 -5.24 2.77 6.59
C LYS A 58 -3.76 2.86 6.24
N ILE A 59 -3.42 3.50 5.13
CA ILE A 59 -2.02 3.62 4.68
C ILE A 59 -1.45 5.01 4.97
N ARG A 60 -2.02 6.07 4.39
CA ARG A 60 -1.48 7.45 4.53
C ARG A 60 -1.62 8.05 5.92
N SER A 61 -2.52 7.52 6.75
CA SER A 61 -2.71 7.94 8.15
C SER A 61 -1.59 7.48 9.08
N ARG A 62 -0.74 6.54 8.64
CA ARG A 62 0.37 6.03 9.44
C ARG A 62 1.50 7.05 9.49
N GLU A 63 2.08 7.26 10.67
CA GLU A 63 3.17 8.23 10.88
C GLU A 63 4.46 7.85 10.14
N ASP A 64 4.67 6.57 9.87
CA ASP A 64 5.83 6.05 9.15
C ASP A 64 5.71 6.22 7.63
N VAL A 65 4.53 6.51 7.08
CA VAL A 65 4.32 6.71 5.65
C VAL A 65 4.59 8.16 5.26
N LYS A 66 5.53 8.34 4.34
CA LYS A 66 5.89 9.64 3.75
C LYS A 66 5.03 10.00 2.55
N LEU A 67 4.89 9.04 1.63
CA LEU A 67 4.22 9.25 0.35
C LEU A 67 3.66 7.94 -0.18
N THR A 68 2.55 8.00 -0.90
CA THR A 68 2.07 6.87 -1.70
C THR A 68 1.69 7.27 -3.12
N SER A 69 1.82 6.32 -4.04
CA SER A 69 1.29 6.39 -5.41
C SER A 69 0.42 5.17 -5.69
N THR A 70 -0.81 5.42 -6.15
CA THR A 70 -1.81 4.36 -6.39
C THR A 70 -1.98 4.12 -7.88
N LEU A 71 -1.75 2.88 -8.30
CA LEU A 71 -1.85 2.41 -9.69
C LEU A 71 -3.09 1.52 -9.82
N VAL A 72 -4.19 2.08 -10.28
CA VAL A 72 -5.44 1.33 -10.50
C VAL A 72 -5.29 0.44 -11.73
N VAL A 73 -5.63 -0.84 -11.61
CA VAL A 73 -5.54 -1.79 -12.72
C VAL A 73 -6.68 -1.52 -13.70
N ALA A 74 -6.33 -1.16 -14.94
CA ALA A 74 -7.30 -0.83 -16.00
C ALA A 74 -7.87 -2.07 -16.73
N GLY A 75 -7.18 -3.21 -16.67
CA GLY A 75 -7.59 -4.45 -17.35
C GLY A 75 -6.80 -5.67 -16.85
N LYS A 76 -7.32 -6.86 -17.13
CA LYS A 76 -6.64 -8.15 -16.91
C LYS A 76 -6.31 -8.80 -18.24
#